data_AF-A0A010RF18-F1
#
_entry.id   AF-A0A010RF18-F1
#
_cell.length_a   1.000
_cell.length_b   1.000
_cell.length_c   1.000
_cell.angle_alpha   90.00
_cell.angle_beta   90.00
_cell.angle_gamma   90.00
#
_symmetry.space_group_name_H-M   'P 1'
#
loop_
_entity.id
_entity.type
_entity.pdbx_description
1 polymer ?
#
loop_
_entity_poly.entity_id
_entity_poly.type
_entity_poly.pdbx_seq_one_letter_code
_entity_poly.pdbx_strand_id
1 'polypeptide(L)'
;MSRFSHLDTDEERLPHGMRRVGYDADTQIYTYQDADGSYWEGAPGAQYGQLTQVSGASSAGAVGTEEAEPFMPGGGGGELNRRRNPWDDRKGWRHEMKPLLNFFVLIGLFLLVLTWWLYRTPSSSSSASGGAEEEGEVVVPQCGGLAVPYKIEIGNTCWAIAEGQKMKIEDLLKANEGLDCDKLMPGSFICMPTLG
;
A
#
# COMPACT_ATOMS: atom_id res chain seq x y z
N MET A 1 -22.24 36.15 2.64
CA MET A 1 -21.13 37.02 2.17
C MET A 1 -19.88 36.15 2.08
N SER A 2 -19.55 35.70 0.88
CA SER A 2 -18.41 34.82 0.63
C SER A 2 -17.11 35.54 1.01
N ARG A 3 -16.39 35.01 2.00
CA ARG A 3 -15.08 35.51 2.41
C ARG A 3 -14.05 34.96 1.43
N PHE A 4 -13.96 35.55 0.25
CA PHE A 4 -12.79 35.35 -0.60
C PHE A 4 -11.62 36.04 0.10
N SER A 5 -10.69 35.25 0.64
CA SER A 5 -9.41 35.78 1.08
C SER A 5 -8.70 36.34 -0.15
N HIS A 6 -8.38 37.62 -0.12
CA HIS A 6 -7.57 38.34 -1.11
C HIS A 6 -6.17 37.71 -1.39
N LEU A 7 -5.85 36.58 -0.74
CA LEU A 7 -4.59 35.83 -0.85
C LEU A 7 -4.71 34.59 -1.76
N ASP A 8 -5.86 34.36 -2.40
CA ASP A 8 -6.12 33.22 -3.30
C ASP A 8 -6.48 33.70 -4.71
N THR A 9 -5.71 34.67 -5.22
CA THR A 9 -5.85 35.19 -6.58
C THR A 9 -5.28 34.17 -7.56
N ASP A 10 -6.14 33.41 -8.25
CA ASP A 10 -5.70 32.40 -9.23
C ASP A 10 -4.89 32.99 -10.40
N GLU A 11 -4.84 34.31 -10.51
CA GLU A 11 -4.13 35.09 -11.52
C GLU A 11 -2.64 34.73 -11.63
N GLU A 12 -2.00 34.33 -10.54
CA GLU A 12 -0.58 33.92 -10.52
C GLU A 12 -0.38 32.43 -10.88
N ARG A 13 -1.45 31.63 -10.79
CA ARG A 13 -1.44 30.18 -11.03
C ARG A 13 -1.91 29.83 -12.44
N LEU A 14 -2.74 30.68 -13.03
CA LEU A 14 -3.34 30.49 -14.33
C LEU A 14 -2.53 31.17 -15.44
N PRO A 15 -2.62 30.66 -16.68
CA PRO A 15 -2.10 31.36 -17.84
C PRO A 15 -2.67 32.78 -17.94
N HIS A 16 -1.86 33.70 -18.46
CA HIS A 16 -2.27 35.09 -18.61
C HIS A 16 -3.57 35.23 -19.43
N GLY A 17 -4.54 35.98 -18.91
CA GLY A 17 -5.84 36.21 -19.56
C GLY A 17 -6.92 35.20 -19.21
N MET A 18 -6.58 34.13 -18.49
CA MET A 18 -7.54 33.14 -18.02
C MET A 18 -7.98 33.42 -16.58
N ARG A 19 -9.29 33.25 -16.31
CA ARG A 19 -9.87 33.48 -14.98
C ARG A 19 -10.75 32.31 -14.55
N ARG A 20 -10.78 32.02 -13.24
CA ARG A 20 -11.72 31.06 -12.66
C ARG A 20 -13.13 31.66 -12.64
N VAL A 21 -14.12 30.92 -13.14
CA VAL A 21 -15.52 31.35 -13.23
C VAL A 21 -16.50 30.45 -12.47
N GLY A 22 -16.08 29.25 -12.06
CA GLY A 22 -16.95 28.32 -11.34
C GLY A 22 -16.19 27.26 -10.56
N TYR A 23 -16.89 26.70 -9.57
CA TYR A 23 -16.50 25.50 -8.85
C TYR A 23 -17.74 24.63 -8.64
N ASP A 24 -17.66 23.38 -9.07
CA ASP A 24 -18.65 22.34 -8.78
C ASP A 24 -18.16 21.54 -7.58
N ALA A 25 -18.89 21.60 -6.46
CA ALA A 25 -18.52 20.92 -5.23
C ALA A 25 -18.75 19.40 -5.28
N ASP A 26 -19.69 18.93 -6.10
CA ASP A 26 -20.03 17.50 -6.20
C ASP A 26 -18.98 16.76 -7.02
N THR A 27 -18.52 17.37 -8.11
CA THR A 27 -17.45 16.81 -8.95
C THR A 27 -16.06 17.31 -8.56
N GLN A 28 -15.98 18.32 -7.69
CA GLN A 28 -14.76 19.01 -7.29
C GLN A 28 -14.00 19.63 -8.47
N ILE A 29 -14.70 20.06 -9.52
CA ILE A 29 -14.09 20.61 -10.74
C ILE A 29 -14.13 22.14 -10.73
N TYR A 30 -13.02 22.75 -11.15
CA TYR A 30 -12.94 24.19 -11.41
C TYR A 30 -13.14 24.49 -12.89
N THR A 31 -13.98 25.48 -13.18
CA THR A 31 -14.23 26.01 -14.53
C THR A 31 -13.52 27.35 -14.71
N TYR A 32 -12.87 27.51 -15.86
CA TYR A 32 -12.12 28.68 -16.24
C TYR A 32 -12.60 29.23 -17.58
N GLN A 33 -12.48 30.54 -17.75
CA GLN A 33 -12.79 31.25 -18.98
C GLN A 33 -11.53 31.96 -19.46
N ASP A 34 -11.20 31.77 -20.73
CA ASP A 34 -10.07 32.43 -21.39
C ASP A 34 -10.47 33.82 -21.95
N ALA A 35 -9.48 34.62 -22.35
CA ALA A 35 -9.68 35.94 -22.96
C ALA A 35 -10.54 35.87 -24.24
N ASP A 36 -10.44 34.77 -24.98
CA ASP A 36 -11.23 34.51 -26.19
C ASP A 36 -12.68 34.09 -25.87
N GLY A 37 -13.06 33.95 -24.60
CA GLY A 37 -14.38 33.48 -24.17
C GLY A 37 -14.56 31.96 -24.23
N SER A 38 -13.50 31.21 -24.54
CA SER A 38 -13.51 29.74 -24.47
C SER A 38 -13.54 29.25 -23.01
N TYR A 39 -14.19 28.11 -22.78
CA TYR A 39 -14.31 27.50 -21.45
C TYR A 39 -13.41 26.27 -21.31
N TRP A 40 -12.80 26.18 -20.14
CA TRP A 40 -11.82 25.17 -19.78
C TRP A 40 -12.11 24.58 -18.40
N GLU A 41 -11.83 23.30 -18.21
CA GLU A 41 -12.02 22.58 -16.93
C GLU A 41 -10.73 21.92 -16.48
N GLY A 42 -10.51 21.92 -15.17
CA GLY A 42 -9.42 21.17 -14.52
C GLY A 42 -9.82 19.74 -14.15
N ALA A 43 -8.86 18.94 -13.68
CA ALA A 43 -9.15 17.62 -13.13
C ALA A 43 -9.89 17.72 -11.77
N PRO A 44 -10.71 16.71 -11.40
CA PRO A 44 -11.40 16.66 -10.12
C PRO A 44 -10.45 16.85 -8.92
N GLY A 45 -10.74 17.83 -8.07
CA GLY A 45 -9.95 18.17 -6.88
C GLY A 45 -8.58 18.79 -7.16
N ALA A 46 -8.22 19.05 -8.43
CA ALA A 46 -6.89 19.48 -8.80
C ALA A 46 -6.65 20.99 -8.60
N GLN A 47 -5.80 21.29 -7.62
CA GLN A 47 -5.09 22.55 -7.38
C GLN A 47 -4.30 23.07 -8.59
N TYR A 48 -3.70 22.18 -9.39
CA TYR A 48 -2.72 22.48 -10.44
C TYR A 48 -2.82 21.42 -11.54
N GLY A 49 -2.37 21.73 -12.76
CA GLY A 49 -2.28 20.74 -13.84
C GLY A 49 -2.72 21.28 -15.20
N GLN A 50 -2.98 20.35 -16.13
CA GLN A 50 -3.44 20.67 -17.48
C GLN A 50 -4.95 20.95 -17.48
N LEU A 51 -5.37 21.97 -18.25
CA LEU A 51 -6.77 22.32 -18.45
C LEU A 51 -7.28 21.70 -19.75
N THR A 52 -8.51 21.22 -19.73
CA THR A 52 -9.18 20.62 -20.89
C THR A 52 -10.22 21.59 -21.43
N GLN A 53 -10.18 21.89 -22.73
CA GLN A 53 -11.15 22.78 -23.36
C GLN A 53 -12.50 22.07 -23.49
N VAL A 54 -13.56 22.68 -22.95
CA VAL A 54 -14.92 22.13 -22.98
C VAL A 54 -15.77 22.79 -24.06
N SER A 55 -15.55 24.09 -24.32
CA SER A 55 -16.14 24.78 -25.46
C SER A 55 -15.19 25.84 -26.03
N GLY A 56 -15.01 25.83 -27.36
CA GLY A 56 -14.27 26.88 -28.06
C GLY A 56 -15.03 28.21 -28.06
N ALA A 57 -14.30 29.31 -28.23
CA ALA A 57 -14.87 30.64 -28.45
C ALA A 57 -15.89 30.54 -29.59
N SER A 58 -17.18 30.72 -29.27
CA SER A 58 -18.20 30.82 -30.30
C SER A 58 -17.80 31.98 -31.20
N SER A 59 -17.55 31.69 -32.47
CA SER A 59 -17.25 32.70 -33.48
C SER A 59 -18.41 33.68 -33.57
N ALA A 60 -18.31 34.79 -32.83
CA ALA A 60 -19.19 35.93 -32.94
C ALA A 60 -18.92 36.59 -34.30
N GLY A 61 -19.72 36.20 -35.29
CA GLY A 61 -19.64 36.70 -36.65
C GLY A 61 -20.86 36.33 -37.47
N ALA A 62 -22.07 36.44 -36.89
CA ALA A 62 -23.31 36.53 -37.66
C ALA A 62 -24.31 37.35 -36.86
N VAL A 63 -24.61 38.53 -37.40
CA VAL A 63 -25.63 39.46 -36.92
C VAL A 63 -26.99 38.79 -36.97
N GLY A 64 -27.69 38.84 -35.83
CA GLY A 64 -29.11 38.58 -35.69
C GLY A 64 -29.54 39.13 -34.35
N THR A 65 -29.92 40.42 -34.32
CA THR A 65 -31.01 40.89 -33.45
C THR A 65 -32.12 39.86 -33.54
N GLU A 66 -32.59 39.27 -32.44
CA GLU A 66 -34.00 39.15 -31.95
C GLU A 66 -33.96 38.54 -30.53
N GLU A 67 -34.70 39.17 -29.61
CA GLU A 67 -35.21 38.75 -28.29
C GLU A 67 -34.47 37.76 -27.36
N ALA A 68 -34.42 38.15 -26.08
CA ALA A 68 -34.08 37.28 -24.95
C ALA A 68 -35.17 36.21 -24.72
N GLU A 69 -34.87 34.95 -25.03
CA GLU A 69 -35.70 33.81 -24.64
C GLU A 69 -35.13 33.13 -23.38
N PRO A 70 -35.93 32.93 -22.31
CA PRO A 70 -35.51 32.20 -21.12
C PRO A 70 -35.15 30.74 -21.42
N PHE A 71 -34.03 30.29 -20.89
CA PHE A 71 -33.50 28.94 -21.04
C PHE A 71 -34.47 27.90 -20.41
N MET A 72 -35.22 27.19 -21.25
CA MET A 72 -35.98 25.97 -20.88
C MET A 72 -35.30 24.75 -21.53
N PRO A 73 -34.92 23.71 -20.76
CA PRO A 73 -34.28 22.54 -21.33
C PRO A 73 -35.34 21.53 -21.79
N GLY A 74 -35.54 21.40 -23.10
CA GLY A 74 -36.34 20.29 -23.62
C GLY A 74 -36.69 20.38 -25.09
N GLY A 75 -36.02 19.56 -25.91
CA GLY A 75 -36.65 18.92 -27.06
C GLY A 75 -36.25 19.40 -28.46
N GLY A 76 -35.32 18.65 -29.08
CA GLY A 76 -35.23 18.37 -30.52
C GLY A 76 -34.79 19.54 -31.42
N GLY A 77 -33.88 19.40 -32.39
CA GLY A 77 -33.18 18.25 -32.95
C GLY A 77 -32.37 18.78 -34.13
N GLY A 78 -31.20 18.20 -34.37
CA GLY A 78 -30.29 18.65 -35.43
C GLY A 78 -28.96 17.94 -35.36
N GLU A 79 -29.00 16.61 -35.39
CA GLU A 79 -27.82 15.79 -35.62
C GLU A 79 -27.20 16.17 -36.97
N LEU A 80 -25.91 16.52 -36.98
CA LEU A 80 -24.96 16.01 -37.98
C LEU A 80 -23.53 16.16 -37.43
N ASN A 81 -23.05 15.02 -36.92
CA ASN A 81 -21.67 14.57 -36.98
C ASN A 81 -20.63 15.16 -36.00
N ARG A 82 -20.77 14.82 -34.72
CA ARG A 82 -19.60 14.48 -33.89
C ARG A 82 -19.97 13.42 -32.85
N ARG A 83 -20.08 12.16 -33.29
CA ARG A 83 -19.99 11.01 -32.37
C ARG A 83 -18.57 10.97 -31.80
N ARG A 84 -18.28 11.85 -30.84
CA ARG A 84 -17.22 11.63 -29.86
C ARG A 84 -17.88 10.77 -28.80
N ASN A 85 -17.51 9.49 -28.73
CA ASN A 85 -18.03 8.58 -27.72
C ASN A 85 -17.78 9.21 -26.33
N PRO A 86 -18.82 9.49 -25.52
CA PRO A 86 -18.67 10.11 -24.19
C PRO A 86 -17.91 9.24 -23.16
N TRP A 87 -17.41 8.09 -23.59
CA TRP A 87 -16.70 7.10 -22.80
C TRP A 87 -15.18 7.18 -22.95
N ASP A 88 -14.66 8.04 -23.84
CA ASP A 88 -13.22 8.13 -24.15
C ASP A 88 -12.49 9.32 -23.48
N ASP A 89 -13.21 10.30 -22.90
CA ASP A 89 -12.59 11.48 -22.25
C ASP A 89 -12.43 11.34 -20.73
N ARG A 90 -12.65 10.14 -20.18
CA ARG A 90 -12.07 9.81 -18.87
C ARG A 90 -10.68 9.27 -19.13
N LYS A 91 -9.66 10.14 -19.09
CA LYS A 91 -8.28 9.70 -18.85
C LYS A 91 -8.33 8.82 -17.61
N GLY A 92 -8.35 7.50 -17.82
CA GLY A 92 -8.66 6.57 -16.75
C GLY A 92 -7.70 6.83 -15.60
N TRP A 93 -8.20 6.88 -14.37
CA TRP A 93 -7.45 7.13 -13.13
C TRP A 93 -6.08 6.42 -13.05
N ARG A 94 -5.90 5.33 -13.80
CA ARG A 94 -4.64 4.62 -14.01
C ARG A 94 -3.52 5.44 -14.69
N HIS A 95 -3.82 6.47 -15.46
CA HIS A 95 -2.83 7.30 -16.15
C HIS A 95 -2.18 8.36 -15.25
N GLU A 96 -2.78 8.67 -14.10
CA GLU A 96 -2.22 9.62 -13.12
C GLU A 96 -1.45 8.92 -11.99
N MET A 97 -1.64 7.61 -11.78
CA MET A 97 -0.84 6.80 -10.84
C MET A 97 0.53 6.36 -11.38
N LYS A 98 0.92 6.83 -12.57
CA LYS A 98 2.20 6.49 -13.21
C LYS A 98 3.47 6.80 -12.39
N PRO A 99 3.55 7.84 -11.52
CA PRO A 99 4.75 8.00 -10.71
C PRO A 99 4.81 6.98 -9.55
N LEU A 100 3.68 6.48 -9.04
CA LEU A 100 3.64 5.51 -7.94
C LEU A 100 4.06 4.10 -8.37
N LEU A 101 3.72 3.71 -9.59
CA LEU A 101 4.06 2.38 -10.13
C LEU A 101 5.58 2.13 -10.11
N ASN A 102 6.39 3.15 -10.46
CA ASN A 102 7.85 3.03 -10.44
C ASN A 102 8.38 2.77 -9.03
N PHE A 103 7.82 3.43 -8.00
CA PHE A 103 8.21 3.18 -6.60
C PHE A 103 7.86 1.75 -6.17
N PHE A 104 6.65 1.27 -6.49
CA PHE A 104 6.26 -0.11 -6.13
C PHE A 104 7.09 -1.17 -6.87
N VAL A 105 7.47 -0.92 -8.13
CA VAL A 105 8.36 -1.82 -8.88
C VAL A 105 9.78 -1.82 -8.29
N LEU A 106 10.33 -0.67 -7.94
CA LEU A 106 11.63 -0.57 -7.28
C LEU A 106 11.62 -1.24 -5.90
N ILE A 107 10.58 -1.00 -5.10
CA ILE A 107 10.39 -1.65 -3.80
C ILE A 107 10.25 -3.15 -3.97
N GLY A 108 9.45 -3.63 -4.93
CA GLY A 108 9.28 -5.05 -5.20
C GLY A 108 10.56 -5.75 -5.64
N LEU A 109 11.33 -5.14 -6.55
CA LEU A 109 12.64 -5.67 -6.98
C LEU A 109 13.66 -5.65 -5.82
N PHE A 110 13.67 -4.59 -5.02
CA PHE A 110 14.53 -4.50 -3.84
C PHE A 110 14.19 -5.58 -2.81
N LEU A 111 12.91 -5.78 -2.51
CA LEU A 111 12.45 -6.83 -1.60
C LEU A 111 12.77 -8.21 -2.16
N LEU A 112 12.58 -8.47 -3.46
CA LEU A 112 12.94 -9.75 -4.08
C LEU A 112 14.44 -10.05 -4.04
N VAL A 113 15.29 -9.04 -4.26
CA VAL A 113 16.75 -9.21 -4.15
C VAL A 113 17.16 -9.39 -2.69
N LEU A 114 16.54 -8.66 -1.76
CA LEU A 114 16.82 -8.77 -0.33
C LEU A 114 16.37 -10.12 0.21
N THR A 115 15.18 -10.60 -0.15
CA THR A 115 14.71 -11.93 0.23
C THR A 115 15.55 -13.00 -0.44
N TRP A 116 15.86 -12.90 -1.74
CA TRP A 116 16.77 -13.84 -2.39
C TRP A 116 18.15 -13.85 -1.74
N TRP A 117 18.66 -12.69 -1.32
CA TRP A 117 19.93 -12.57 -0.61
C TRP A 117 19.84 -13.20 0.78
N LEU A 118 18.80 -12.92 1.56
CA LEU A 118 18.58 -13.54 2.88
C LEU A 118 18.34 -15.06 2.80
N TYR A 119 17.69 -15.54 1.74
CA TYR A 119 17.50 -16.98 1.50
C TYR A 119 18.77 -17.66 0.96
N ARG A 120 19.70 -16.89 0.36
CA ARG A 120 20.95 -17.41 -0.20
C ARG A 120 22.15 -17.25 0.73
N THR A 121 22.11 -16.30 1.67
CA THR A 121 23.01 -16.28 2.82
C THR A 121 22.44 -17.24 3.85
N PRO A 122 23.03 -18.43 4.08
CA PRO A 122 22.67 -19.18 5.27
C PRO A 122 22.95 -18.26 6.46
N SER A 123 21.90 -17.87 7.18
CA SER A 123 22.03 -17.23 8.48
C SER A 123 23.02 -18.08 9.26
N SER A 124 24.20 -17.55 9.50
CA SER A 124 25.16 -18.12 10.45
C SER A 124 24.69 -17.79 11.86
N SER A 125 23.45 -18.17 12.17
CA SER A 125 23.05 -18.58 13.51
C SER A 125 23.14 -20.09 13.50
N SER A 126 24.29 -20.56 13.98
CA SER A 126 24.50 -21.88 14.59
C SER A 126 23.32 -22.87 14.50
N SER A 127 23.56 -23.94 13.73
CA SER A 127 22.99 -25.28 13.90
C SER A 127 21.46 -25.40 14.02
N ALA A 128 20.80 -25.75 12.92
CA ALA A 128 20.09 -27.03 12.84
C ALA A 128 19.53 -27.25 11.43
N SER A 129 19.63 -28.51 11.02
CA SER A 129 19.11 -29.16 9.83
C SER A 129 17.68 -28.80 9.42
N GLY A 130 17.51 -28.49 8.13
CA GLY A 130 16.53 -29.11 7.22
C GLY A 130 15.05 -29.13 7.62
N GLY A 131 14.22 -28.51 6.78
CA GLY A 131 12.79 -28.82 6.72
C GLY A 131 11.96 -27.60 6.38
N ALA A 132 11.20 -27.71 5.30
CA ALA A 132 10.21 -26.75 4.87
C ALA A 132 8.96 -26.82 5.76
N GLU A 133 8.15 -25.76 5.64
CA GLU A 133 6.70 -25.72 5.90
C GLU A 133 6.24 -25.65 7.36
N GLU A 134 5.58 -24.51 7.66
CA GLU A 134 4.58 -24.37 8.71
C GLU A 134 3.54 -25.49 8.59
N GLU A 135 3.50 -26.40 9.57
CA GLU A 135 2.30 -26.86 10.28
C GLU A 135 2.79 -27.65 11.51
N GLY A 136 2.82 -27.03 12.69
CA GLY A 136 2.77 -27.70 14.00
C GLY A 136 3.60 -28.98 14.26
N GLU A 137 4.70 -29.24 13.57
CA GLU A 137 5.48 -30.47 13.77
C GLU A 137 6.38 -30.31 15.01
N VAL A 138 6.12 -31.15 16.01
CA VAL A 138 6.84 -31.07 17.28
C VAL A 138 8.29 -31.53 17.05
N VAL A 139 9.22 -30.59 17.00
CA VAL A 139 10.65 -30.86 16.78
C VAL A 139 11.23 -31.63 17.98
N VAL A 140 11.46 -32.92 17.79
CA VAL A 140 12.15 -33.78 18.79
C VAL A 140 13.66 -33.69 18.54
N PRO A 141 14.48 -33.28 19.53
CA PRO A 141 15.92 -33.22 19.38
C PRO A 141 16.48 -34.64 19.22
N GLN A 142 17.43 -34.81 18.31
CA GLN A 142 18.20 -36.05 18.20
C GLN A 142 19.23 -36.08 19.32
N CYS A 143 18.87 -36.76 20.41
CA CYS A 143 19.79 -37.02 21.51
C CYS A 143 20.79 -38.12 21.11
N GLY A 144 22.06 -37.98 21.52
CA GLY A 144 23.07 -39.03 21.30
C GLY A 144 22.69 -40.35 22.00
N GLY A 145 23.39 -41.45 21.70
CA GLY A 145 23.01 -42.80 22.17
C GLY A 145 22.96 -43.02 23.70
N LEU A 146 23.34 -42.03 24.51
CA LEU A 146 23.29 -42.05 25.98
C LEU A 146 22.23 -41.09 26.55
N ALA A 147 21.38 -40.51 25.70
CA ALA A 147 20.34 -39.59 26.13
C ALA A 147 19.04 -39.83 25.36
N VAL A 148 17.91 -39.66 26.04
CA VAL A 148 16.56 -39.86 25.51
C VAL A 148 15.82 -38.53 25.51
N PRO A 149 15.03 -38.22 24.46
CA PRO A 149 14.23 -37.00 24.45
C PRO A 149 13.16 -37.03 25.55
N TYR A 150 13.14 -35.99 26.37
CA TYR A 150 12.18 -35.77 27.45
C TYR A 150 11.33 -34.53 27.15
N LYS A 151 10.01 -34.67 27.26
CA LYS A 151 9.06 -33.58 27.01
C LYS A 151 8.87 -32.73 28.27
N ILE A 152 9.06 -31.42 28.15
CA ILE A 152 8.83 -30.48 29.25
C ILE A 152 7.33 -30.28 29.45
N GLU A 153 6.85 -30.48 30.67
CA GLU A 153 5.47 -30.18 31.06
C GLU A 153 5.35 -28.86 31.81
N ILE A 154 4.11 -28.35 31.93
CA ILE A 154 3.83 -27.11 32.66
C ILE A 154 4.23 -27.29 34.13
N GLY A 155 5.05 -26.37 34.65
CA GLY A 155 5.53 -26.41 36.05
C GLY A 155 6.81 -27.22 36.26
N ASN A 156 7.40 -27.77 35.19
CA ASN A 156 8.73 -28.36 35.26
C ASN A 156 9.80 -27.30 35.54
N THR A 157 10.77 -27.67 36.38
CA THR A 157 11.98 -26.89 36.63
C THR A 157 13.17 -27.82 36.47
N CYS A 158 14.35 -27.29 36.12
CA CYS A 158 15.56 -28.11 36.04
C CYS A 158 15.82 -28.89 37.34
N TRP A 159 15.53 -28.27 38.50
CA TRP A 159 15.68 -28.92 39.80
C TRP A 159 14.71 -30.10 39.96
N ALA A 160 13.42 -29.92 39.66
CA ALA A 160 12.43 -30.99 39.79
C ALA A 160 12.70 -32.15 38.82
N ILE A 161 13.15 -31.84 37.59
CA ILE A 161 13.53 -32.83 36.59
C ILE A 161 14.77 -33.61 37.06
N ALA A 162 15.80 -32.92 37.52
CA ALA A 162 17.05 -33.53 37.98
C ALA A 162 16.82 -34.43 39.21
N GLU A 163 16.03 -33.94 40.19
CA GLU A 163 15.66 -34.72 41.38
C GLU A 163 14.86 -35.97 41.01
N GLY A 164 13.90 -35.85 40.09
CA GLY A 164 13.11 -36.98 39.60
C GLY A 164 13.95 -38.08 38.94
N GLN A 165 15.05 -37.70 38.27
CA GLN A 165 15.99 -38.62 37.62
C GLN A 165 17.19 -38.99 38.51
N LYS A 166 17.25 -38.51 39.75
CA LYS A 166 18.39 -38.68 40.68
C LYS A 166 19.73 -38.25 40.06
N MET A 167 19.71 -37.14 39.31
CA MET A 167 20.88 -36.56 38.65
C MET A 167 21.18 -35.16 39.18
N LYS A 168 22.39 -34.66 38.90
CA LYS A 168 22.71 -33.25 39.18
C LYS A 168 22.22 -32.37 38.04
N ILE A 169 21.81 -31.14 38.37
CA ILE A 169 21.43 -30.12 37.38
C ILE A 169 22.57 -29.86 36.39
N GLU A 170 23.82 -29.91 36.86
CA GLU A 170 25.02 -29.74 36.03
C GLU A 170 25.12 -30.80 34.91
N ASP A 171 24.76 -32.06 35.20
CA ASP A 171 24.78 -33.14 34.22
C ASP A 171 23.70 -32.93 33.14
N LEU A 172 22.55 -32.38 33.53
CA LEU A 172 21.46 -32.02 32.62
C LEU A 172 21.85 -30.86 31.70
N LEU A 173 22.50 -29.83 32.23
CA LEU A 173 23.01 -28.69 31.46
C LEU A 173 24.14 -29.11 30.50
N LYS A 174 25.00 -30.03 30.92
CA LYS A 174 26.07 -30.57 30.07
C LYS A 174 25.53 -31.40 28.91
N ALA A 175 24.42 -32.12 29.12
CA ALA A 175 23.75 -32.86 28.05
C ALA A 175 22.99 -31.95 27.06
N ASN A 176 22.70 -30.70 27.45
CA ASN A 176 21.94 -29.74 26.64
C ASN A 176 22.68 -28.39 26.63
N GLU A 177 23.71 -28.28 25.79
CA GLU A 177 24.46 -27.03 25.64
C GLU A 177 23.51 -25.88 25.23
N GLY A 178 23.43 -24.84 26.07
CA GLY A 178 22.54 -23.69 25.85
C GLY A 178 21.15 -23.80 26.47
N LEU A 179 20.85 -24.85 27.24
CA LEU A 179 19.59 -24.94 27.99
C LEU A 179 19.55 -23.87 29.10
N ASP A 180 18.53 -23.02 29.06
CA ASP A 180 18.27 -22.00 30.08
C ASP A 180 17.15 -22.50 31.03
N CYS A 181 17.51 -22.76 32.28
CA CYS A 181 16.60 -23.30 33.30
C CYS A 181 15.49 -22.33 33.70
N ASP A 182 15.67 -21.02 33.51
CA ASP A 182 14.66 -20.02 33.83
C ASP A 182 13.64 -19.84 32.69
N LYS A 183 13.94 -20.38 31.51
CA LYS A 183 13.14 -20.21 30.28
C LYS A 183 12.71 -21.55 29.67
N LEU A 184 12.35 -22.51 30.51
CA LEU A 184 11.79 -23.79 30.06
C LEU A 184 10.42 -23.56 29.40
N MET A 185 10.29 -23.96 28.13
CA MET A 185 9.04 -23.88 27.39
C MET A 185 8.24 -25.18 27.55
N PRO A 186 7.00 -25.14 28.08
CA PRO A 186 6.15 -26.33 28.09
C PRO A 186 5.86 -26.81 26.67
N GLY A 187 5.95 -28.12 26.44
CA GLY A 187 5.73 -28.76 25.15
C GLY A 187 6.98 -28.95 24.30
N SER A 188 8.11 -28.30 24.63
CA SER A 188 9.39 -28.56 23.97
C SER A 188 10.09 -29.80 24.55
N PHE A 189 11.09 -30.30 23.84
CA PHE A 189 11.87 -31.47 24.24
C PHE A 189 13.32 -31.10 24.60
N ILE A 190 13.88 -31.81 25.57
CA ILE A 190 15.29 -31.74 25.98
C ILE A 190 15.90 -33.14 26.00
N CYS A 191 17.23 -33.24 25.92
CA CYS A 191 17.94 -34.50 26.02
C CYS A 191 18.19 -34.88 27.48
N MET A 192 17.65 -36.01 27.89
CA MET A 192 17.80 -36.54 29.23
C MET A 192 18.83 -37.65 29.23
N PRO A 193 19.99 -37.48 29.88
CA PRO A 193 21.00 -38.52 29.95
C PRO A 193 20.44 -39.74 30.70
N THR A 194 20.50 -40.91 30.07
CA THR A 194 20.19 -42.18 30.73
C THR A 194 21.46 -42.63 31.42
N LEU A 195 21.58 -42.39 32.73
CA LEU A 195 22.65 -42.96 33.53
C LEU A 195 22.65 -44.49 33.35
N GLY A 196 23.77 -45.03 32.87
CA GLY A 196 24.11 -46.45 33.00
C GLY A 196 24.69 -46.73 34.37
#